data_AF-A0A914I7A3-F1
#
_entry.id   AF-A0A914I7A3-F1
#
_cell.length_a   1.000
_cell.length_b   1.000
_cell.length_c   1.000
_cell.angle_alpha   90.00
_cell.angle_beta   90.00
_cell.angle_gamma   90.00
#
_symmetry.space_group_name_H-M   'P 1'
#
loop_
_entity.id
_entity.type
_entity.pdbx_description
1 polymer ?
#
loop_
_entity_poly.entity_id
_entity_poly.type
_entity_poly.pdbx_seq_one_letter_code
_entity_poly.pdbx_strand_id
1 'polypeptide(L)'
;MGFEAKRAAALGRNKKSPPILSHEFVIQNHGDIVSCGIMLVMLGFMFGATSPFAQVFIVPQYNDTVTLPNETEPRVMYRNGVRDLATLLFYTLVWIAVHCALQEYIFDKAQRKLHLSKTRMVKFNESGHLAVFSIYSLIHACIILSDLAIHKDLTRIWAGYPELHRHFPLSSKLFFIFQISYWFHQLPEFYFQKLKSEEMFNRIGYIIIFTTATCFFYFANFVRLGLLLLSLEYLSQGLFHCSRLLYFSGKIQPASTAFKPWNFLFPLTRLTTIVLAVVSLWYGHRQNEVAFVDLASGNFNTQLIRINSLLVVVLIQLWMLFNFSTFHIARWRERSREQAAHAAGGGKRKGAKSKRKGAAGAGGDEKDK
;
A
#
# COMPACT_ATOMS: atom_id res chain seq x y z
N MET A 1 -37.63 36.25 11.85
CA MET A 1 -38.06 35.02 11.13
C MET A 1 -37.47 34.85 9.70
N GLY A 2 -36.68 35.79 9.15
CA GLY A 2 -36.18 35.69 7.77
C GLY A 2 -34.81 35.02 7.55
N PHE A 3 -34.03 34.74 8.60
CA PHE A 3 -32.68 34.19 8.48
C PHE A 3 -32.66 32.65 8.45
N GLU A 4 -33.58 32.02 9.18
CA GLU A 4 -33.74 30.55 9.15
C GLU A 4 -34.42 30.06 7.87
N ALA A 5 -35.34 30.85 7.29
CA ALA A 5 -35.93 30.56 5.99
C ALA A 5 -34.90 30.59 4.84
N LYS A 6 -33.93 31.53 4.88
CA LYS A 6 -32.82 31.58 3.91
C LYS A 6 -31.82 30.42 4.10
N ARG A 7 -31.62 29.95 5.33
CA ARG A 7 -30.75 28.80 5.63
C ARG A 7 -31.41 27.47 5.23
N ALA A 8 -32.73 27.36 5.39
CA ALA A 8 -33.52 26.23 4.89
C ALA A 8 -33.58 26.22 3.34
N ALA A 9 -33.71 27.38 2.69
CA ALA A 9 -33.67 27.49 1.24
C ALA A 9 -32.29 27.17 0.62
N ALA A 10 -31.19 27.40 1.35
CA ALA A 10 -29.84 27.00 0.90
C ALA A 10 -29.57 25.49 1.05
N LEU A 11 -30.25 24.83 1.99
CA LEU A 11 -30.20 23.37 2.17
C LEU A 11 -31.15 22.62 1.20
N GLY A 12 -32.12 23.33 0.61
CA GLY A 12 -33.07 22.82 -0.38
C GLY A 12 -32.66 23.02 -1.84
N ARG A 13 -31.37 23.26 -2.13
CA ARG A 13 -30.90 23.24 -3.52
C ARG A 13 -30.85 21.79 -3.97
N ASN A 14 -31.99 21.29 -4.45
CA ASN A 14 -32.16 20.02 -5.17
C ASN A 14 -30.95 19.87 -6.11
N LYS A 15 -29.97 19.04 -5.74
CA LYS A 15 -28.96 18.56 -6.67
C LYS A 15 -29.74 17.72 -7.66
N LYS A 16 -30.20 18.33 -8.75
CA LYS A 16 -30.77 17.61 -9.88
C LYS A 16 -29.77 16.51 -10.22
N SER A 17 -30.24 15.26 -10.26
CA SER A 17 -29.42 14.14 -10.67
C SER A 17 -28.74 14.52 -11.99
N PRO A 18 -27.41 14.32 -12.10
CA PRO A 18 -26.70 14.69 -13.32
C PRO A 18 -27.32 13.94 -14.50
N PRO A 19 -27.31 14.51 -15.72
CA PRO A 19 -27.84 13.83 -16.90
C PRO A 19 -27.24 12.43 -17.03
N ILE A 20 -28.07 11.45 -17.39
CA ILE A 20 -27.66 10.05 -17.56
C ILE A 20 -26.49 10.00 -18.55
N LEU A 21 -25.43 9.25 -18.21
CA LEU A 21 -24.14 9.16 -18.93
C LEU A 21 -23.28 10.43 -18.99
N SER A 22 -23.65 11.51 -18.29
CA SER A 22 -22.73 12.63 -18.12
C SER A 22 -21.50 12.24 -17.29
N HIS A 23 -20.42 13.00 -17.43
CA HIS A 23 -19.20 12.83 -16.64
C HIS A 23 -19.47 12.78 -15.12
N GLU A 24 -20.35 13.65 -14.63
CA GLU A 24 -20.76 13.66 -13.21
C GLU A 24 -21.60 12.45 -12.82
N PHE A 25 -22.42 11.92 -13.73
CA PHE A 25 -23.20 10.71 -13.49
C PHE A 25 -22.30 9.48 -13.33
N VAL A 26 -21.32 9.30 -14.21
CA VAL A 26 -20.36 8.18 -14.14
C VAL A 26 -19.58 8.23 -12.83
N ILE A 27 -19.09 9.42 -12.44
CA ILE A 27 -18.34 9.57 -11.19
C ILE A 27 -19.20 9.28 -9.96
N GLN A 28 -20.46 9.72 -9.93
CA GLN A 28 -21.32 9.49 -8.75
C GLN A 28 -21.79 8.05 -8.62
N ASN A 29 -21.93 7.32 -9.72
CA ASN A 29 -22.49 5.96 -9.74
C ASN A 29 -21.46 4.89 -10.13
N HIS A 30 -20.15 5.20 -10.10
CA HIS A 30 -19.10 4.28 -10.57
C HIS A 30 -19.15 2.92 -9.86
N GLY A 31 -19.43 2.88 -8.55
CA GLY A 31 -19.61 1.64 -7.79
C GLY A 31 -20.72 0.76 -8.35
N ASP A 32 -21.90 1.32 -8.64
CA ASP A 32 -23.03 0.59 -9.21
C ASP A 32 -22.78 0.16 -10.65
N ILE A 33 -22.19 1.03 -11.47
CA ILE A 33 -21.84 0.73 -12.87
C ILE A 33 -20.86 -0.44 -12.94
N VAL A 34 -19.80 -0.40 -12.14
CA VAL A 34 -18.79 -1.46 -12.08
C VAL A 34 -19.39 -2.75 -11.52
N SER A 35 -20.20 -2.67 -10.48
CA SER A 35 -20.90 -3.83 -9.92
C SER A 35 -21.84 -4.47 -10.94
N CYS A 36 -22.55 -3.67 -11.74
CA CYS A 36 -23.36 -4.17 -12.86
C CYS A 36 -22.52 -4.91 -13.90
N GLY A 37 -21.36 -4.36 -14.27
CA GLY A 37 -20.41 -5.04 -15.17
C GLY A 37 -19.91 -6.38 -14.61
N ILE A 38 -19.55 -6.42 -13.33
CA ILE A 38 -19.15 -7.66 -12.64
C ILE A 38 -20.30 -8.68 -12.64
N MET A 39 -21.52 -8.26 -12.30
CA MET A 39 -22.70 -9.12 -12.30
C MET A 39 -23.01 -9.68 -13.69
N LEU A 40 -22.83 -8.91 -14.76
CA LEU A 40 -23.01 -9.38 -16.12
C LEU A 40 -22.02 -10.49 -16.47
N VAL A 41 -20.74 -10.32 -16.11
CA VAL A 41 -19.71 -11.36 -16.31
C VAL A 41 -20.02 -12.62 -15.48
N MET A 42 -20.45 -12.44 -14.22
CA MET A 42 -20.86 -13.54 -13.34
C MET A 42 -22.08 -14.30 -13.87
N LEU A 43 -23.09 -13.58 -14.35
CA LEU A 43 -24.27 -14.18 -14.97
C LEU A 43 -23.90 -14.93 -16.26
N GLY A 44 -23.01 -14.35 -17.07
CA GLY A 44 -22.46 -14.99 -18.25
C GLY A 44 -21.73 -16.30 -17.93
N PHE A 45 -21.13 -16.43 -16.74
CA PHE A 45 -20.50 -17.67 -16.29
C PHE A 45 -21.51 -18.79 -16.00
N MET A 46 -22.74 -18.45 -15.61
CA MET A 46 -23.79 -19.41 -15.25
C MET A 46 -24.46 -20.08 -16.47
N PHE A 47 -24.42 -19.46 -17.66
CA PHE A 47 -25.03 -20.00 -18.86
C PHE A 47 -24.01 -20.73 -19.74
N GLY A 48 -24.33 -21.95 -20.18
CA GLY A 48 -23.41 -22.81 -20.93
C GLY A 48 -22.85 -22.17 -22.22
N ALA A 49 -23.65 -21.36 -22.93
CA ALA A 49 -23.21 -20.69 -24.16
C ALA A 49 -22.20 -19.56 -23.93
N THR A 50 -22.29 -18.85 -22.79
CA THR A 50 -21.44 -17.69 -22.47
C THR A 50 -20.32 -18.02 -21.48
N SER A 51 -20.41 -19.16 -20.77
CA SER A 51 -19.45 -19.60 -19.77
C SER A 51 -18.01 -19.66 -20.30
N PRO A 52 -17.73 -20.17 -21.52
CA PRO A 52 -16.36 -20.21 -22.05
C PRO A 52 -15.71 -18.84 -22.23
N PHE A 53 -16.51 -17.78 -22.39
CA PHE A 53 -16.03 -16.40 -22.49
C PHE A 53 -15.87 -15.77 -21.11
N ALA A 54 -16.86 -15.95 -20.22
CA ALA A 54 -16.83 -15.40 -18.87
C ALA A 54 -15.70 -15.99 -18.01
N GLN A 55 -15.40 -17.29 -18.16
CA GLN A 55 -14.34 -17.95 -17.39
C GLN A 55 -12.94 -17.33 -17.61
N VAL A 56 -12.69 -16.72 -18.78
CA VAL A 56 -11.42 -16.06 -19.11
C VAL A 56 -11.15 -14.89 -18.16
N PHE A 57 -12.21 -14.23 -17.70
CA PHE A 57 -12.16 -13.12 -16.76
C PHE A 57 -12.13 -13.58 -15.30
N ILE A 58 -12.86 -14.65 -14.96
CA ILE A 58 -13.08 -15.03 -13.57
C ILE A 58 -12.01 -16.00 -13.06
N VAL A 59 -11.74 -17.05 -13.82
CA VAL A 59 -10.93 -18.18 -13.36
C VAL A 59 -9.46 -17.91 -13.68
N PRO A 60 -8.51 -18.19 -12.77
CA PRO A 60 -7.09 -18.09 -13.08
C PRO A 60 -6.69 -19.01 -14.23
N GLN A 61 -5.97 -18.46 -15.21
CA GLN A 61 -5.64 -19.16 -16.46
C GLN A 61 -4.44 -20.11 -16.29
N TYR A 62 -4.07 -20.89 -17.31
CA TYR A 62 -2.85 -21.72 -17.33
C TYR A 62 -2.74 -22.70 -16.15
N ASN A 63 -3.81 -23.46 -15.88
CA ASN A 63 -3.76 -24.58 -14.95
C ASN A 63 -3.18 -25.82 -15.65
N ASP A 64 -2.21 -26.46 -15.02
CA ASP A 64 -1.61 -27.70 -15.49
C ASP A 64 -1.64 -28.74 -14.37
N THR A 65 -1.96 -29.97 -14.72
CA THR A 65 -1.86 -31.11 -13.81
C THR A 65 -0.45 -31.69 -13.95
N VAL A 66 0.41 -31.42 -12.98
CA VAL A 66 1.84 -31.80 -13.02
C VAL A 66 2.23 -32.57 -11.76
N THR A 67 3.14 -33.53 -11.92
CA THR A 67 3.81 -34.19 -10.79
C THR A 67 5.12 -33.44 -10.54
N LEU A 68 5.21 -32.73 -9.40
CA LEU A 68 6.40 -31.96 -9.07
C LEU A 68 7.55 -32.88 -8.66
N PRO A 69 8.82 -32.44 -8.82
CA PRO A 69 9.97 -33.15 -8.28
C PRO A 69 9.78 -33.53 -6.81
N ASN A 70 10.00 -34.80 -6.48
CA ASN A 70 9.81 -35.42 -5.16
C ASN A 70 8.35 -35.62 -4.70
N GLU A 71 7.36 -35.43 -5.58
CA GLU A 71 5.97 -35.81 -5.32
C GLU A 71 5.58 -37.02 -6.19
N THR A 72 4.76 -37.91 -5.66
CA THR A 72 4.23 -39.09 -6.38
C THR A 72 2.86 -38.85 -7.00
N GLU A 73 2.11 -37.89 -6.46
CA GLU A 73 0.76 -37.58 -6.92
C GLU A 73 0.76 -36.30 -7.77
N PRO A 74 0.06 -36.31 -8.92
CA PRO A 74 -0.10 -35.11 -9.72
C PRO A 74 -0.99 -34.10 -8.99
N ARG A 75 -0.64 -32.81 -9.09
CA ARG A 75 -1.41 -31.71 -8.51
C ARG A 75 -1.70 -30.64 -9.56
N VAL A 76 -2.82 -29.94 -9.38
CA VAL A 76 -3.16 -28.79 -10.23
C VAL A 76 -2.32 -27.60 -9.79
N MET A 77 -1.40 -27.19 -10.65
CA MET A 77 -0.54 -26.02 -10.48
C MET A 77 -0.86 -24.99 -11.57
N TYR A 78 -0.34 -23.78 -11.40
CA TYR A 78 -0.59 -22.69 -12.32
C TYR A 78 0.71 -22.09 -12.83
N ARG A 79 0.68 -21.64 -14.09
CA ARG A 79 1.72 -20.82 -14.71
C ARG A 79 1.23 -19.38 -14.90
N ASN A 80 2.14 -18.47 -15.20
CA ASN A 80 1.79 -17.14 -15.69
C ASN A 80 1.57 -17.14 -17.22
N GLY A 81 0.87 -16.12 -17.71
CA GLY A 81 0.86 -15.82 -19.15
C GLY A 81 -0.09 -14.70 -19.54
N VAL A 82 -0.11 -14.37 -20.83
CA VAL A 82 -0.84 -13.20 -21.36
C VAL A 82 -2.35 -13.25 -21.15
N ARG A 83 -2.96 -14.44 -21.07
CA ARG A 83 -4.40 -14.57 -20.79
C ARG A 83 -4.77 -14.08 -19.39
N ASP A 84 -3.81 -14.00 -18.46
CA ASP A 84 -4.04 -13.42 -17.15
C ASP A 84 -4.41 -11.93 -17.23
N LEU A 85 -4.16 -11.24 -18.35
CA LEU A 85 -4.58 -9.84 -18.54
C LEU A 85 -6.09 -9.65 -18.44
N ALA A 86 -6.88 -10.60 -18.94
CA ALA A 86 -8.34 -10.55 -18.80
C ALA A 86 -8.76 -10.74 -17.33
N THR A 87 -8.10 -11.67 -16.64
CA THR A 87 -8.31 -11.91 -15.20
C THR A 87 -7.91 -10.70 -14.36
N LEU A 88 -6.78 -10.05 -14.68
CA LEU A 88 -6.33 -8.81 -14.05
C LEU A 88 -7.32 -7.66 -14.27
N LEU A 89 -7.86 -7.50 -15.48
CA LEU A 89 -8.89 -6.51 -15.76
C LEU A 89 -10.13 -6.75 -14.90
N PHE A 90 -10.60 -8.00 -14.84
CA PHE A 90 -11.75 -8.37 -14.04
C PHE A 90 -11.54 -8.09 -12.54
N TYR A 91 -10.42 -8.53 -11.97
CA TYR A 91 -10.13 -8.27 -10.55
C TYR A 91 -9.82 -6.80 -10.26
N THR A 92 -9.42 -6.00 -11.26
CA THR A 92 -9.32 -4.54 -11.12
C THR A 92 -10.71 -3.94 -10.92
N LEU A 93 -11.72 -4.40 -11.68
CA LEU A 93 -13.12 -4.00 -11.47
C LEU A 93 -13.63 -4.44 -10.09
N VAL A 94 -13.31 -5.66 -9.67
CA VAL A 94 -13.64 -6.15 -8.32
C VAL A 94 -13.04 -5.23 -7.26
N TRP A 95 -11.77 -4.80 -7.41
CA TRP A 95 -11.15 -3.87 -6.47
C TRP A 95 -11.81 -2.49 -6.44
N ILE A 96 -12.30 -1.98 -7.58
CA ILE A 96 -13.12 -0.74 -7.60
C ILE A 96 -14.40 -0.94 -6.78
N ALA A 97 -15.11 -2.05 -6.98
CA ALA A 97 -16.32 -2.36 -6.21
C ALA A 97 -16.03 -2.50 -4.70
N VAL A 98 -14.94 -3.18 -4.33
CA VAL A 98 -14.47 -3.30 -2.93
C VAL A 98 -14.10 -1.92 -2.37
N HIS A 99 -13.42 -1.08 -3.14
CA HIS A 99 -13.09 0.29 -2.74
C HIS A 99 -14.36 1.09 -2.40
N CYS A 100 -15.36 1.04 -3.28
CA CYS A 100 -16.66 1.69 -3.06
C CYS A 100 -17.34 1.18 -1.79
N ALA A 101 -17.39 -0.15 -1.60
CA ALA A 101 -18.01 -0.77 -0.44
C ALA A 101 -17.29 -0.39 0.87
N LEU A 102 -15.95 -0.42 0.89
CA LEU A 102 -15.16 0.01 2.05
C LEU A 102 -15.39 1.49 2.35
N GLN A 103 -15.46 2.33 1.31
CA GLN A 103 -15.70 3.75 1.46
C GLN A 103 -17.08 4.01 2.10
N GLU A 104 -18.14 3.46 1.54
CA GLU A 104 -19.51 3.68 2.00
C GLU A 104 -19.77 3.07 3.39
N TYR A 105 -19.41 1.79 3.56
CA TYR A 105 -19.80 1.03 4.75
C TYR A 105 -18.85 1.19 5.93
N ILE A 106 -17.59 1.57 5.71
CA ILE A 106 -16.60 1.71 6.78
C ILE A 106 -16.15 3.15 6.93
N PHE A 107 -15.53 3.74 5.90
CA PHE A 107 -14.85 5.02 6.05
C PHE A 107 -15.79 6.21 6.20
N ASP A 108 -16.89 6.26 5.45
CA ASP A 108 -17.89 7.33 5.58
C ASP A 108 -18.63 7.25 6.94
N LYS A 109 -18.83 6.04 7.47
CA LYS A 109 -19.36 5.86 8.83
C LYS A 109 -18.36 6.32 9.89
N ALA A 110 -17.08 5.96 9.74
CA ALA A 110 -16.02 6.41 10.64
C ALA A 110 -15.85 7.93 10.60
N GLN A 111 -15.91 8.54 9.41
CA GLN A 111 -15.83 9.99 9.23
C GLN A 111 -16.95 10.73 9.95
N ARG A 112 -18.20 10.27 9.79
CA ARG A 112 -19.37 10.86 10.48
C ARG A 112 -19.20 10.82 11.99
N LYS A 113 -18.62 9.74 12.52
CA LYS A 113 -18.36 9.56 13.95
C LYS A 113 -17.19 10.41 14.48
N LEU A 114 -16.15 10.61 13.67
CA LEU A 114 -14.91 11.27 14.08
C LEU A 114 -14.89 12.79 13.80
N HIS A 115 -15.90 13.33 13.11
CA HIS A 115 -16.01 14.75 12.77
C HIS A 115 -14.72 15.35 12.17
N LEU A 116 -14.08 14.61 11.25
CA LEU A 116 -12.81 15.00 10.66
C LEU A 116 -12.95 16.20 9.71
N SER A 117 -11.96 17.08 9.69
CA SER A 117 -11.87 18.14 8.68
C SER A 117 -11.65 17.55 7.28
N LYS A 118 -12.01 18.29 6.22
CA LYS A 118 -11.88 17.85 4.82
C LYS A 118 -10.47 17.34 4.48
N THR A 119 -9.44 18.08 4.88
CA THR A 119 -8.04 17.69 4.63
C THR A 119 -7.62 16.44 5.41
N ARG A 120 -8.12 16.28 6.64
CA ARG A 120 -7.80 15.12 7.48
C ARG A 120 -8.53 13.87 6.99
N MET A 121 -9.76 14.04 6.51
CA MET A 121 -10.60 13.00 5.94
C MET A 121 -9.96 12.36 4.71
N VAL A 122 -9.47 13.15 3.74
CA VAL A 122 -8.79 12.60 2.55
C VAL A 122 -7.60 11.71 2.96
N LYS A 123 -6.76 12.18 3.89
CA LYS A 123 -5.61 11.42 4.39
C LYS A 123 -6.00 10.19 5.22
N PHE A 124 -7.13 10.25 5.93
CA PHE A 124 -7.70 9.13 6.68
C PHE A 124 -8.21 8.06 5.72
N ASN A 125 -9.01 8.41 4.71
CA ASN A 125 -9.55 7.46 3.74
C ASN A 125 -8.43 6.77 2.96
N GLU A 126 -7.45 7.53 2.47
CA GLU A 126 -6.26 6.97 1.80
C GLU A 126 -5.51 5.98 2.70
N SER A 127 -5.26 6.35 3.96
CA SER A 127 -4.60 5.44 4.90
C SER A 127 -5.48 4.25 5.25
N GLY A 128 -6.81 4.41 5.23
CA GLY A 128 -7.77 3.35 5.48
C GLY A 128 -7.69 2.27 4.42
N HIS A 129 -7.80 2.66 3.15
CA HIS A 129 -7.70 1.74 2.02
C HIS A 129 -6.35 1.02 1.98
N LEU A 130 -5.25 1.74 2.17
CA LEU A 130 -3.91 1.15 2.20
C LEU A 130 -3.69 0.24 3.41
N ALA A 131 -4.27 0.56 4.58
CA ALA A 131 -4.20 -0.32 5.75
C ALA A 131 -4.93 -1.64 5.50
N VAL A 132 -6.17 -1.58 5.01
CA VAL A 132 -6.98 -2.78 4.70
C VAL A 132 -6.25 -3.66 3.70
N PHE A 133 -5.76 -3.07 2.62
CA PHE A 133 -5.03 -3.81 1.59
C PHE A 133 -3.71 -4.40 2.09
N SER A 134 -2.93 -3.64 2.87
CA SER A 134 -1.65 -4.11 3.42
C SER A 134 -1.86 -5.27 4.39
N ILE A 135 -2.88 -5.21 5.26
CA ILE A 135 -3.20 -6.29 6.20
C ILE A 135 -3.67 -7.53 5.45
N TYR A 136 -4.60 -7.38 4.51
CA TYR A 136 -5.06 -8.46 3.65
C TYR A 136 -3.88 -9.15 2.94
N SER A 137 -3.04 -8.34 2.30
CA SER A 137 -1.88 -8.81 1.53
C SER A 137 -0.85 -9.51 2.40
N LEU A 138 -0.59 -8.99 3.60
CA LEU A 138 0.31 -9.62 4.55
C LEU A 138 -0.21 -10.99 4.98
N ILE A 139 -1.49 -11.09 5.35
CA ILE A 139 -2.10 -12.36 5.76
C ILE A 139 -2.04 -13.38 4.63
N HIS A 140 -2.43 -12.99 3.42
CA HIS A 140 -2.39 -13.86 2.24
C HIS A 140 -0.96 -14.33 1.96
N ALA A 141 0.03 -13.43 1.99
CA ALA A 141 1.42 -13.80 1.79
C ALA A 141 1.95 -14.74 2.89
N CYS A 142 1.64 -14.48 4.16
CA CYS A 142 2.08 -15.31 5.28
C CYS A 142 1.57 -16.75 5.18
N ILE A 143 0.32 -16.95 4.73
CA ILE A 143 -0.24 -18.28 4.48
C ILE A 143 0.62 -19.01 3.42
N ILE A 144 0.85 -18.38 2.27
CA ILE A 144 1.65 -18.98 1.19
C ILE A 144 3.10 -19.24 1.64
N LEU A 145 3.73 -18.30 2.35
CA LEU A 145 5.10 -18.45 2.85
C LEU A 145 5.23 -19.59 3.88
N SER A 146 4.17 -19.81 4.67
CA SER A 146 4.07 -20.95 5.60
C SER A 146 3.98 -22.27 4.83
N ASP A 147 3.13 -22.34 3.81
CA ASP A 147 2.95 -23.53 2.97
C ASP A 147 4.22 -23.90 2.21
N LEU A 148 4.97 -22.89 1.72
CA LEU A 148 6.28 -23.07 1.09
C LEU A 148 7.39 -23.42 2.09
N ALA A 149 7.12 -23.28 3.41
CA ALA A 149 8.06 -23.47 4.50
C ALA A 149 9.40 -22.72 4.34
N ILE A 150 9.35 -21.50 3.78
CA ILE A 150 10.55 -20.65 3.56
C ILE A 150 11.23 -20.29 4.89
N HIS A 151 10.48 -20.23 5.99
CA HIS A 151 11.01 -20.00 7.33
C HIS A 151 11.91 -21.14 7.85
N LYS A 152 11.79 -22.36 7.29
CA LYS A 152 12.63 -23.51 7.66
C LYS A 152 13.90 -23.58 6.82
N ASP A 153 13.83 -23.11 5.58
CA ASP A 153 14.93 -23.14 4.63
C ASP A 153 14.82 -21.96 3.65
N LEU A 154 15.68 -20.96 3.85
CA LEU A 154 15.72 -19.76 3.02
C LEU A 154 16.19 -20.04 1.59
N THR A 155 16.87 -21.15 1.32
CA THR A 155 17.31 -21.47 -0.05
C THR A 155 16.12 -21.72 -0.98
N ARG A 156 14.96 -22.10 -0.43
CA ARG A 156 13.69 -22.25 -1.17
C ARG A 156 13.25 -21.00 -1.91
N ILE A 157 13.80 -19.84 -1.59
CA ILE A 157 13.58 -18.58 -2.31
C ILE A 157 14.09 -18.67 -3.76
N TRP A 158 15.14 -19.45 -4.04
CA TRP A 158 15.72 -19.61 -5.39
C TRP A 158 15.94 -21.07 -5.82
N ALA A 159 16.00 -22.01 -4.89
CA ALA A 159 16.22 -23.43 -5.17
C ALA A 159 15.09 -23.99 -6.05
N GLY A 160 15.47 -24.79 -7.05
CA GLY A 160 14.55 -25.35 -8.05
C GLY A 160 14.03 -24.34 -9.08
N TYR A 161 14.60 -23.13 -9.16
CA TYR A 161 14.33 -22.22 -10.27
C TYR A 161 14.96 -22.76 -11.56
N PRO A 162 14.26 -22.73 -12.72
CA PRO A 162 12.93 -22.13 -12.93
C PRO A 162 11.75 -23.06 -12.65
N GLU A 163 11.94 -24.39 -12.64
CA GLU A 163 10.86 -25.38 -12.71
C GLU A 163 9.83 -25.27 -11.56
N LEU A 164 10.30 -25.23 -10.31
CA LEU A 164 9.45 -25.12 -9.11
C LEU A 164 8.89 -23.71 -8.86
N HIS A 165 9.30 -22.75 -9.68
CA HIS A 165 8.90 -21.34 -9.57
C HIS A 165 7.99 -20.93 -10.72
N ARG A 166 8.02 -21.66 -11.84
CA ARG A 166 7.08 -21.50 -12.93
C ARG A 166 5.74 -22.16 -12.62
N HIS A 167 5.74 -23.23 -11.84
CA HIS A 167 4.54 -23.89 -11.35
C HIS A 167 4.32 -23.49 -9.89
N PHE A 168 3.23 -22.78 -9.63
CA PHE A 168 2.88 -22.34 -8.28
C PHE A 168 1.42 -22.62 -7.94
N PRO A 169 1.08 -22.77 -6.65
CA PRO A 169 -0.28 -23.02 -6.22
C PRO A 169 -1.24 -21.89 -6.61
N LEU A 170 -2.54 -22.21 -6.67
CA LEU A 170 -3.61 -21.25 -6.95
C LEU A 170 -3.54 -20.00 -6.06
N SER A 171 -3.27 -20.18 -4.76
CA SER A 171 -3.18 -19.05 -3.81
C SER A 171 -2.03 -18.10 -4.17
N SER A 172 -0.87 -18.62 -4.59
CA SER A 172 0.24 -17.79 -5.08
C SER A 172 -0.16 -17.01 -6.34
N LYS A 173 -0.86 -17.66 -7.28
CA LYS A 173 -1.34 -17.00 -8.49
C LYS A 173 -2.30 -15.85 -8.17
N LEU A 174 -3.30 -16.12 -7.34
CA LEU A 174 -4.30 -15.14 -6.93
C LEU A 174 -3.66 -13.98 -6.14
N PHE A 175 -2.65 -14.26 -5.31
CA PHE A 175 -1.90 -13.21 -4.62
C PHE A 175 -1.35 -12.18 -5.62
N PHE A 176 -0.59 -12.62 -6.64
CA PHE A 176 -0.02 -11.71 -7.63
C PHE A 176 -1.09 -11.00 -8.47
N ILE A 177 -2.13 -11.73 -8.91
CA ILE A 177 -3.25 -11.15 -9.66
C ILE A 177 -3.92 -10.04 -8.84
N PHE A 178 -4.20 -10.28 -7.56
CA PHE A 178 -4.85 -9.29 -6.71
C PHE A 178 -3.97 -8.08 -6.42
N GLN A 179 -2.66 -8.27 -6.25
CA GLN A 179 -1.76 -7.13 -6.04
C GLN A 179 -1.67 -6.23 -7.27
N ILE A 180 -1.46 -6.82 -8.44
CA ILE A 180 -1.40 -6.08 -9.69
C ILE A 180 -2.73 -5.34 -9.93
N SER A 181 -3.84 -6.06 -9.75
CA SER A 181 -5.20 -5.50 -9.91
C SER A 181 -5.49 -4.37 -8.92
N TYR A 182 -5.03 -4.50 -7.67
CA TYR A 182 -5.16 -3.43 -6.69
C TYR A 182 -4.37 -2.20 -7.11
N TRP A 183 -3.10 -2.33 -7.49
CA TRP A 183 -2.35 -1.14 -7.88
C TRP A 183 -2.92 -0.48 -9.15
N PHE A 184 -3.50 -1.26 -10.07
CA PHE A 184 -4.23 -0.72 -11.21
C PHE A 184 -5.54 -0.03 -10.85
N HIS A 185 -6.32 -0.55 -9.90
CA HIS A 185 -7.61 0.06 -9.50
C HIS A 185 -7.42 1.49 -9.00
N GLN A 186 -6.25 1.81 -8.45
CA GLN A 186 -5.97 3.13 -7.89
C GLN A 186 -5.95 4.24 -8.95
N LEU A 187 -5.69 3.91 -10.23
CA LEU A 187 -5.66 4.87 -11.34
C LEU A 187 -7.05 5.44 -11.67
N PRO A 188 -8.10 4.63 -11.98
CA PRO A 188 -9.44 5.14 -12.17
C PRO A 188 -9.99 5.79 -10.90
N GLU A 189 -9.60 5.34 -9.70
CA GLU A 189 -9.98 6.00 -8.44
C GLU A 189 -9.49 7.45 -8.35
N PHE A 190 -8.32 7.79 -8.87
CA PHE A 190 -7.87 9.19 -8.91
C PHE A 190 -8.82 10.07 -9.72
N TYR A 191 -9.36 9.52 -10.80
CA TYR A 191 -10.36 10.18 -11.63
C TYR A 191 -11.71 10.29 -10.90
N PHE A 192 -12.21 9.20 -10.30
CA PHE A 192 -13.49 9.21 -9.56
C PHE A 192 -13.44 10.14 -8.35
N GLN A 193 -12.31 10.23 -7.66
CA GLN A 193 -12.11 11.12 -6.52
C GLN A 193 -11.78 12.57 -6.92
N LYS A 194 -11.62 12.86 -8.22
CA LYS A 194 -11.23 14.18 -8.75
C LYS A 194 -9.96 14.74 -8.08
N LEU A 195 -8.92 13.91 -7.98
CA LEU A 195 -7.64 14.35 -7.40
C LEU A 195 -7.01 15.44 -8.25
N LYS A 196 -6.31 16.38 -7.59
CA LYS A 196 -5.51 17.38 -8.28
C LYS A 196 -4.31 16.71 -8.96
N SER A 197 -3.90 17.20 -10.13
CA SER A 197 -2.79 16.64 -10.91
C SER A 197 -1.47 16.59 -10.13
N GLU A 198 -1.18 17.59 -9.28
CA GLU A 198 0.00 17.60 -8.41
C GLU A 198 -0.01 16.46 -7.38
N GLU A 199 -1.18 16.15 -6.81
CA GLU A 199 -1.33 15.04 -5.87
C GLU A 199 -1.29 13.69 -6.57
N MET A 200 -1.77 13.61 -7.82
CA MET A 200 -1.70 12.41 -8.64
C MET A 200 -0.26 12.02 -8.97
N PHE A 201 0.59 12.97 -9.37
CA PHE A 201 1.95 12.67 -9.82
C PHE A 201 2.77 11.92 -8.76
N ASN A 202 2.72 12.39 -7.51
CA ASN A 202 3.40 11.75 -6.39
C ASN A 202 2.90 10.32 -6.13
N ARG A 203 1.60 10.07 -6.33
CA ARG A 203 0.97 8.76 -6.09
C ARG A 203 1.21 7.78 -7.24
N ILE A 204 1.24 8.28 -8.48
CA ILE A 204 1.53 7.48 -9.68
C ILE A 204 2.92 6.85 -9.58
N GLY A 205 3.91 7.57 -9.03
CA GLY A 205 5.25 7.00 -8.79
C GLY A 205 5.21 5.72 -7.97
N TYR A 206 4.43 5.70 -6.87
CA TYR A 206 4.25 4.49 -6.05
C TYR A 206 3.54 3.37 -6.83
N ILE A 207 2.46 3.68 -7.56
CA ILE A 207 1.75 2.70 -8.39
C ILE A 207 2.70 2.06 -9.41
N ILE A 208 3.49 2.86 -10.12
CA ILE A 208 4.43 2.36 -11.12
C ILE A 208 5.45 1.42 -10.47
N ILE A 209 6.03 1.80 -9.32
CA ILE A 209 7.00 0.97 -8.62
C ILE A 209 6.38 -0.38 -8.23
N PHE A 210 5.23 -0.36 -7.54
CA PHE A 210 4.58 -1.58 -7.07
C PHE A 210 4.10 -2.46 -8.20
N THR A 211 3.41 -1.90 -9.19
CA THR A 211 2.90 -2.67 -10.34
C THR A 211 4.05 -3.25 -11.15
N THR A 212 5.07 -2.46 -11.47
CA THR A 212 6.20 -2.94 -12.29
C THR A 212 6.99 -4.03 -11.56
N ALA A 213 7.30 -3.85 -10.28
CA ALA A 213 8.00 -4.86 -9.49
C ALA A 213 7.17 -6.15 -9.36
N THR A 214 5.88 -6.03 -9.06
CA THR A 214 4.99 -7.20 -8.91
C THR A 214 4.81 -7.96 -10.23
N CYS A 215 4.59 -7.24 -11.34
CA CYS A 215 4.56 -7.82 -12.68
C CYS A 215 5.87 -8.51 -13.02
N PHE A 216 7.01 -7.88 -12.72
CA PHE A 216 8.33 -8.49 -12.96
C PHE A 216 8.48 -9.80 -12.20
N PHE A 217 8.24 -9.81 -10.87
CA PHE A 217 8.35 -11.04 -10.08
C PHE A 217 7.40 -12.14 -10.58
N TYR A 218 6.18 -11.75 -10.98
CA TYR A 218 5.19 -12.67 -11.50
C TYR A 218 5.61 -13.28 -12.84
N PHE A 219 5.88 -12.45 -13.86
CA PHE A 219 6.12 -12.91 -15.23
C PHE A 219 7.52 -13.48 -15.46
N ALA A 220 8.54 -13.04 -14.69
CA ALA A 220 9.90 -13.57 -14.80
C ALA A 220 10.15 -14.80 -13.90
N ASN A 221 9.10 -15.36 -13.30
CA ASN A 221 9.13 -16.52 -12.39
C ASN A 221 9.97 -16.31 -11.11
N PHE A 222 10.23 -15.07 -10.69
CA PHE A 222 10.86 -14.78 -9.40
C PHE A 222 9.81 -14.73 -8.27
N VAL A 223 8.79 -15.61 -8.34
CA VAL A 223 7.55 -15.53 -7.55
C VAL A 223 7.79 -15.66 -6.05
N ARG A 224 8.69 -16.55 -5.62
CA ARG A 224 8.96 -16.76 -4.18
C ARG A 224 9.72 -15.60 -3.56
N LEU A 225 10.69 -15.05 -4.29
CA LEU A 225 11.39 -13.83 -3.89
C LEU A 225 10.41 -12.65 -3.82
N GLY A 226 9.63 -12.43 -4.89
CA GLY A 226 8.64 -11.36 -4.94
C GLY A 226 7.63 -11.43 -3.80
N LEU A 227 7.11 -12.62 -3.51
CA LEU A 227 6.19 -12.86 -2.40
C LEU A 227 6.79 -12.45 -1.05
N LEU A 228 8.05 -12.84 -0.79
CA LEU A 228 8.73 -12.52 0.46
C LEU A 228 9.04 -11.01 0.58
N LEU A 229 9.50 -10.38 -0.49
CA LEU A 229 9.79 -8.94 -0.45
C LEU A 229 8.52 -8.10 -0.31
N LEU A 230 7.44 -8.49 -1.01
CA LEU A 230 6.14 -7.83 -0.88
C LEU A 230 5.54 -8.03 0.51
N SER A 231 5.68 -9.21 1.14
CA SER A 231 5.15 -9.43 2.49
C SER A 231 5.82 -8.54 3.54
N LEU A 232 7.15 -8.39 3.45
CA LEU A 232 7.92 -7.47 4.29
C LEU A 232 7.47 -6.02 4.10
N GLU A 233 7.24 -5.62 2.85
CA GLU A 233 6.74 -4.28 2.55
C GLU A 233 5.34 -4.04 3.13
N TYR A 234 4.40 -4.97 2.92
CA TYR A 234 3.03 -4.85 3.43
C TYR A 234 2.97 -4.92 4.95
N LEU A 235 3.89 -5.62 5.62
CA LEU A 235 4.03 -5.56 7.07
C LEU A 235 4.38 -4.13 7.54
N SER A 236 5.39 -3.51 6.91
CA SER A 236 5.79 -2.14 7.24
C SER A 236 4.68 -1.13 6.94
N GLN A 237 4.03 -1.24 5.77
CA GLN A 237 2.94 -0.35 5.36
C GLN A 237 1.69 -0.52 6.22
N GLY A 238 1.29 -1.74 6.54
CA GLY A 238 0.14 -2.02 7.39
C GLY A 238 0.28 -1.34 8.74
N LEU A 239 1.45 -1.49 9.39
CA LEU A 239 1.72 -0.84 10.67
C LEU A 239 1.73 0.70 10.55
N PHE A 240 2.32 1.23 9.48
CA PHE A 240 2.33 2.68 9.21
C PHE A 240 0.92 3.24 9.09
N HIS A 241 0.09 2.64 8.24
CA HIS A 241 -1.24 3.15 7.93
C HIS A 241 -2.20 2.96 9.10
N CYS A 242 -2.11 1.84 9.85
CA CYS A 242 -2.82 1.68 11.12
C CYS A 242 -2.45 2.78 12.13
N SER A 243 -1.17 3.11 12.25
CA SER A 243 -0.71 4.20 13.12
C SER A 243 -1.24 5.55 12.67
N ARG A 244 -1.29 5.81 11.35
CA ARG A 244 -1.89 7.02 10.78
C ARG A 244 -3.39 7.11 11.02
N LEU A 245 -4.12 6.00 10.96
CA LEU A 245 -5.55 5.98 11.27
C LEU A 245 -5.83 6.40 12.72
N LEU A 246 -5.03 5.92 13.68
CA LEU A 246 -5.11 6.37 15.07
C LEU A 246 -4.82 7.87 15.21
N TYR A 247 -3.80 8.35 14.51
CA TYR A 247 -3.41 9.76 14.52
C TYR A 247 -4.53 10.65 14.01
N PHE A 248 -5.09 10.33 12.84
CA PHE A 248 -6.17 11.11 12.25
C PHE A 248 -7.50 10.97 13.01
N SER A 249 -7.70 9.89 13.76
CA SER A 249 -8.84 9.75 14.68
C SER A 249 -8.74 10.65 15.92
N GLY A 250 -7.71 11.48 16.06
CA GLY A 250 -7.50 12.35 17.22
C GLY A 250 -6.94 11.63 18.45
N LYS A 251 -6.62 10.33 18.34
CA LYS A 251 -6.07 9.51 19.43
C LYS A 251 -4.54 9.68 19.50
N ILE A 252 -4.09 10.86 19.90
CA ILE A 252 -2.66 11.26 19.84
C ILE A 252 -1.75 10.31 20.63
N GLN A 253 -2.13 9.95 21.86
CA GLN A 253 -1.30 9.06 22.70
C GLN A 253 -1.21 7.63 22.11
N PRO A 254 -2.33 6.95 21.78
CA PRO A 254 -2.26 5.67 21.07
C PRO A 254 -1.48 5.74 19.76
N ALA A 255 -1.66 6.80 18.97
CA ALA A 255 -0.94 6.98 17.71
C ALA A 255 0.57 7.10 17.92
N SER A 256 1.00 7.90 18.90
CA SER A 256 2.42 8.05 19.25
C SER A 256 3.04 6.71 19.64
N THR A 257 2.32 5.91 20.44
CA THR A 257 2.74 4.56 20.81
C THR A 257 2.80 3.62 19.60
N ALA A 258 1.84 3.70 18.67
CA ALA A 258 1.79 2.87 17.47
C ALA A 258 2.91 3.22 16.45
N PHE A 259 3.34 4.48 16.37
CA PHE A 259 4.46 4.86 15.50
C PHE A 259 5.82 4.39 15.99
N LYS A 260 6.00 4.10 17.29
CA LYS A 260 7.27 3.61 17.84
C LYS A 260 7.73 2.28 17.20
N PRO A 261 6.91 1.20 17.19
CA PRO A 261 7.31 -0.03 16.54
C PRO A 261 7.51 0.17 15.04
N TRP A 262 6.73 1.03 14.37
CA TRP A 262 6.95 1.34 12.95
C TRP A 262 8.31 1.99 12.69
N ASN A 263 8.75 2.96 13.50
CA ASN A 263 10.05 3.60 13.34
C ASN A 263 11.23 2.61 13.44
N PHE A 264 11.06 1.50 14.15
CA PHE A 264 12.04 0.42 14.20
C PHE A 264 11.88 -0.58 13.05
N LEU A 265 10.64 -0.98 12.79
CA LEU A 265 10.31 -1.98 11.78
C LEU A 265 10.60 -1.50 10.37
N PHE A 266 10.40 -0.22 10.08
CA PHE A 266 10.65 0.37 8.77
C PHE A 266 12.11 0.17 8.32
N PRO A 267 13.14 0.70 9.01
CA PRO A 267 14.53 0.51 8.58
C PRO A 267 14.95 -0.96 8.59
N LEU A 268 14.44 -1.76 9.54
CA LEU A 268 14.69 -3.20 9.56
C LEU A 268 14.15 -3.88 8.28
N THR A 269 12.94 -3.55 7.86
CA THR A 269 12.32 -4.06 6.62
C THR A 269 13.18 -3.75 5.40
N ARG A 270 13.71 -2.52 5.32
CA ARG A 270 14.57 -2.06 4.21
C ARG A 270 15.87 -2.86 4.16
N LEU A 271 16.55 -2.99 5.31
CA LEU A 271 17.78 -3.75 5.43
C LEU A 271 17.57 -5.22 5.09
N THR A 272 16.56 -5.86 5.67
CA THR A 272 16.21 -7.25 5.40
C THR A 272 15.90 -7.48 3.92
N THR A 273 15.16 -6.56 3.29
CA THR A 273 14.86 -6.62 1.84
C THR A 273 16.13 -6.55 0.99
N ILE A 274 17.07 -5.65 1.32
CA ILE A 274 18.37 -5.55 0.63
C ILE A 274 19.16 -6.85 0.80
N VAL A 275 19.27 -7.36 2.02
CA VAL A 275 20.02 -8.60 2.32
C VAL A 275 19.42 -9.79 1.57
N LEU A 276 18.10 -9.97 1.60
CA LEU A 276 17.42 -11.03 0.89
C LEU A 276 17.59 -10.90 -0.63
N ALA A 277 17.49 -9.68 -1.18
CA ALA A 277 17.73 -9.45 -2.59
C ALA A 277 19.16 -9.82 -3.00
N VAL A 278 20.17 -9.44 -2.21
CA VAL A 278 21.57 -9.80 -2.46
C VAL A 278 21.76 -11.31 -2.37
N VAL A 279 21.31 -11.95 -1.28
CA VAL A 279 21.47 -13.40 -1.09
C VAL A 279 20.78 -14.17 -2.23
N SER A 280 19.55 -13.82 -2.57
CA SER A 280 18.77 -14.52 -3.60
C SER A 280 19.24 -14.19 -5.01
N LEU A 281 19.46 -12.93 -5.39
CA LEU A 281 19.80 -12.57 -6.77
C LEU A 281 21.31 -12.63 -7.05
N TRP A 282 22.18 -12.26 -6.12
CA TRP A 282 23.63 -12.29 -6.38
C TRP A 282 24.20 -13.71 -6.29
N TYR A 283 23.77 -14.48 -5.28
CA TYR A 283 24.31 -15.81 -5.00
C TYR A 283 23.36 -16.94 -5.43
N GLY A 284 22.10 -16.88 -5.02
CA GLY A 284 21.15 -17.99 -5.22
C GLY A 284 20.80 -18.25 -6.68
N HIS A 285 20.10 -17.29 -7.30
CA HIS A 285 19.70 -17.37 -8.71
C HIS A 285 20.90 -17.44 -9.65
N ARG A 286 22.11 -17.01 -9.24
CA ARG A 286 23.30 -17.15 -10.08
C ARG A 286 23.60 -18.59 -10.49
N GLN A 287 23.17 -19.56 -9.70
CA GLN A 287 23.35 -20.99 -9.98
C GLN A 287 22.59 -21.46 -11.23
N ASN A 288 21.54 -20.75 -11.63
CA ASN A 288 20.68 -21.09 -12.78
C ASN A 288 20.73 -20.01 -13.86
N GLU A 289 21.87 -19.30 -13.99
CA GLU A 289 22.06 -18.26 -15.00
C GLU A 289 22.10 -18.87 -16.41
N VAL A 290 21.39 -18.25 -17.34
CA VAL A 290 21.42 -18.58 -18.77
C VAL A 290 21.88 -17.38 -19.59
N ALA A 291 22.52 -17.62 -20.73
CA ALA A 291 23.01 -16.56 -21.61
C ALA A 291 21.87 -15.71 -22.19
N PHE A 292 20.73 -16.35 -22.51
CA PHE A 292 19.56 -15.72 -23.10
C PHE A 292 18.29 -16.19 -22.39
N VAL A 293 17.23 -15.37 -22.44
CA VAL A 293 15.92 -15.74 -21.90
C VAL A 293 15.40 -16.98 -22.63
N ASP A 294 15.06 -18.00 -21.86
CA ASP A 294 14.47 -19.24 -22.36
C ASP A 294 12.99 -19.30 -21.97
N LEU A 295 12.13 -18.93 -22.92
CA LEU A 295 10.68 -18.98 -22.77
C LEU A 295 10.16 -20.42 -22.67
N ALA A 296 10.85 -21.41 -23.24
CA ALA A 296 10.41 -22.79 -23.24
C ALA A 296 10.56 -23.41 -21.85
N SER A 297 11.69 -23.19 -21.16
CA SER A 297 11.85 -23.61 -19.75
C SER A 297 11.24 -22.61 -18.76
N GLY A 298 11.03 -21.36 -19.16
CA GLY A 298 10.61 -20.27 -18.28
C GLY A 298 11.78 -19.72 -17.45
N ASN A 299 13.01 -19.91 -17.92
CA ASN A 299 14.20 -19.31 -17.33
C ASN A 299 14.42 -17.89 -17.88
N PHE A 300 14.07 -16.89 -17.07
CA PHE A 300 14.30 -15.48 -17.39
C PHE A 300 15.60 -14.95 -16.78
N ASN A 301 16.35 -15.78 -16.07
CA ASN A 301 17.50 -15.39 -15.27
C ASN A 301 18.78 -15.29 -16.10
N THR A 302 18.84 -14.25 -16.92
CA THR A 302 20.09 -13.79 -17.53
C THR A 302 20.87 -12.91 -16.56
N GLN A 303 22.18 -12.78 -16.76
CA GLN A 303 23.00 -11.86 -15.96
C GLN A 303 22.43 -10.43 -15.97
N LEU A 304 21.98 -9.95 -17.13
CA LEU A 304 21.40 -8.62 -17.28
C LEU A 304 20.14 -8.46 -16.42
N ILE A 305 19.18 -9.38 -16.53
CA ILE A 305 17.93 -9.31 -15.78
C ILE A 305 18.20 -9.40 -14.28
N ARG A 306 19.07 -10.32 -13.85
CA ARG A 306 19.38 -10.54 -12.44
C ARG A 306 20.10 -9.36 -11.77
N ILE A 307 21.10 -8.79 -12.44
CA ILE A 307 21.85 -7.65 -11.88
C ILE A 307 21.02 -6.37 -11.90
N ASN A 308 20.24 -6.13 -12.95
CA ASN A 308 19.36 -4.96 -12.99
C ASN A 308 18.22 -5.06 -11.97
N SER A 309 17.61 -6.24 -11.80
CA SER A 309 16.59 -6.43 -10.76
C SER A 309 17.16 -6.21 -9.35
N LEU A 310 18.37 -6.72 -9.06
CA LEU A 310 19.05 -6.44 -7.80
C LEU A 310 19.29 -4.93 -7.61
N LEU A 311 19.83 -4.26 -8.63
CA LEU A 311 20.10 -2.83 -8.59
C LEU A 311 18.82 -2.03 -8.31
N VAL A 312 17.74 -2.32 -9.04
CA VAL A 312 16.44 -1.65 -8.88
C VAL A 312 15.89 -1.85 -7.47
N VAL A 313 15.90 -3.08 -6.95
CA VAL A 313 15.44 -3.36 -5.58
C VAL A 313 16.26 -2.54 -4.57
N VAL A 314 17.60 -2.58 -4.67
CA VAL A 314 18.49 -1.83 -3.77
C VAL A 314 18.23 -0.33 -3.85
N LEU A 315 18.14 0.25 -5.04
CA LEU A 315 17.89 1.68 -5.24
C LEU A 315 16.54 2.11 -4.65
N ILE A 316 15.47 1.32 -4.84
CA ILE A 316 14.17 1.58 -4.24
C ILE A 316 14.26 1.56 -2.70
N GLN A 317 14.93 0.57 -2.12
CA GLN A 317 15.09 0.50 -0.65
C GLN A 317 15.91 1.68 -0.11
N LEU A 318 16.99 2.06 -0.78
CA LEU A 318 17.83 3.21 -0.41
C LEU A 318 17.06 4.53 -0.53
N TRP A 319 16.29 4.71 -1.61
CA TRP A 319 15.44 5.89 -1.79
C TRP A 319 14.41 6.01 -0.66
N MET A 320 13.76 4.92 -0.25
CA MET A 320 12.84 4.91 0.88
C MET A 320 13.54 5.21 2.22
N LEU A 321 14.73 4.66 2.45
CA LEU A 321 15.55 4.96 3.63
C LEU A 321 15.99 6.43 3.67
N PHE A 322 16.36 6.99 2.52
CA PHE A 322 16.73 8.39 2.38
C PHE A 322 15.58 9.32 2.76
N ASN A 323 14.37 9.05 2.23
CA ASN A 323 13.16 9.80 2.57
C ASN A 323 12.83 9.72 4.06
N PHE A 324 12.90 8.52 4.64
CA PHE A 324 12.69 8.30 6.07
C PHE A 324 13.70 9.06 6.94
N SER A 325 14.99 8.97 6.59
CA SER A 325 16.05 9.66 7.32
C SER A 325 15.89 11.17 7.24
N THR A 326 15.59 11.70 6.05
CA THR A 326 15.34 13.13 5.83
C THR A 326 14.17 13.63 6.69
N PHE A 327 13.07 12.87 6.74
CA PHE A 327 11.93 13.17 7.59
C PHE A 327 12.30 13.22 9.09
N HIS A 328 13.04 12.22 9.59
CA HIS A 328 13.44 12.18 10.99
C HIS A 328 14.47 13.27 11.35
N ILE A 329 15.41 13.57 10.46
CA ILE A 329 16.37 14.67 10.64
C ILE A 329 15.65 16.02 10.71
N ALA A 330 14.70 16.27 9.80
CA ALA A 330 13.89 17.48 9.83
C ALA A 330 13.14 17.63 11.16
N ARG A 331 12.48 16.56 11.60
CA ARG A 331 11.73 16.54 12.87
C ARG A 331 12.62 16.71 14.09
N TRP A 332 13.82 16.15 14.07
CA TRP A 332 14.81 16.34 15.14
C TRP A 332 15.26 17.81 15.20
N ARG A 333 15.59 18.42 14.06
CA ARG A 333 15.95 19.84 13.96
C ARG A 333 14.83 20.75 14.48
N GLU A 334 13.57 20.47 14.15
CA GLU A 334 12.40 21.20 14.67
C GLU A 334 12.32 21.13 16.19
N ARG A 335 12.40 19.93 16.78
CA ARG A 335 12.38 19.75 18.23
C ARG A 335 13.54 20.46 18.92
N SER A 336 14.75 20.40 18.35
CA SER A 336 15.91 21.11 18.89
C SER A 336 15.71 22.63 18.86
N ARG A 337 15.10 23.17 17.80
CA ARG A 337 14.73 24.61 17.70
C ARG A 337 13.67 24.99 18.73
N GLU A 338 12.64 24.18 18.92
CA GLU A 338 11.61 24.39 19.95
C GLU A 338 12.22 24.39 21.35
N GLN A 339 13.08 23.41 21.67
CA GLN A 339 13.79 23.33 22.94
C GLN A 339 14.71 24.54 23.17
N ALA A 340 15.46 24.96 22.15
CA ALA A 340 16.32 26.14 22.21
C ALA A 340 15.49 27.43 22.40
N ALA A 341 14.36 27.58 21.71
CA ALA A 341 13.45 28.71 21.88
C ALA A 341 12.82 28.75 23.28
N HIS A 342 12.42 27.58 23.82
CA HIS A 342 11.91 27.48 25.19
C HIS A 342 12.99 27.83 26.23
N ALA A 343 14.24 27.40 26.03
CA ALA A 343 15.36 27.75 26.89
C ALA A 343 15.68 29.27 26.86
N ALA A 344 15.70 29.87 25.66
CA ALA A 344 15.92 31.30 25.47
C ALA A 344 14.77 32.17 26.04
N GLY A 345 13.51 31.74 25.87
CA GLY A 345 12.34 32.39 26.46
C GLY A 345 12.26 32.27 27.98
N GLY A 346 12.72 31.15 28.54
CA GLY A 346 12.87 30.94 29.99
C GLY A 346 13.91 31.85 30.64
N GLY A 347 15.00 32.16 29.92
CA GLY A 347 16.03 33.10 30.35
C GLY A 347 15.51 34.54 30.54
N LYS A 348 14.66 35.03 29.63
CA LYS A 348 14.04 36.36 29.74
C LYS A 348 13.10 36.48 30.96
N ARG A 349 12.37 35.40 31.30
CA ARG A 349 11.47 35.38 32.49
C ARG A 349 12.23 35.36 33.82
N LYS A 350 13.40 34.71 33.90
CA LYS A 350 14.27 34.75 35.10
C LYS A 350 14.97 36.10 35.27
N GLY A 351 15.41 36.75 34.18
CA GLY A 351 15.99 38.10 34.22
C GLY A 351 15.01 39.18 34.70
N ALA A 352 13.75 39.12 34.28
CA ALA A 352 12.71 40.05 34.72
C ALA A 352 12.34 39.90 36.22
N LYS A 353 12.44 38.68 36.78
CA LYS A 353 12.15 38.41 38.20
C LYS A 353 13.31 38.83 39.11
N SER A 354 14.55 38.79 38.62
CA SER A 354 15.73 39.30 39.33
C SER A 354 15.76 40.84 39.36
N LYS A 355 15.47 41.52 38.23
CA LYS A 355 15.39 42.99 38.18
C LYS A 355 14.30 43.58 39.08
N ARG A 356 13.18 42.87 39.26
CA ARG A 356 12.07 43.33 40.14
C ARG A 356 12.35 43.14 41.64
N LYS A 357 13.28 42.25 42.03
CA LYS A 357 13.75 42.12 43.43
C LYS A 357 14.84 43.13 43.80
N GLY A 358 15.62 43.64 42.84
CA GLY A 358 16.62 44.68 43.09
C GLY A 358 16.05 46.10 43.26
N ALA A 359 14.86 46.37 42.72
CA ALA A 359 14.22 47.69 42.79
C ALA A 359 13.29 47.89 44.00
N ALA A 360 13.07 46.86 44.82
CA ALA A 360 12.20 46.92 46.00
C ALA A 360 12.98 47.00 47.33
N GLY A 361 14.30 47.17 47.29
CA GLY A 361 15.18 47.19 48.48
C GLY A 361 15.87 48.54 48.73
N ALA A 362 15.47 49.62 48.06
CA ALA A 362 16.06 50.95 48.24
C ALA A 362 14.94 51.99 48.34
N GLY A 363 14.36 52.11 49.54
CA GLY A 363 13.32 53.10 49.80
C GLY A 363 12.71 52.98 51.18
N GLY A 364 13.36 53.61 52.17
CA GLY A 364 12.70 54.10 53.38
C GLY A 364 12.94 53.29 54.64
N ASP A 365 14.03 53.60 55.34
CA ASP A 365 14.00 53.66 56.81
C ASP A 365 15.02 54.72 57.26
N GLU A 366 14.55 55.97 57.41
CA GLU A 366 15.21 56.99 58.21
C GLU A 366 14.17 58.02 58.69
N LYS A 367 14.06 58.15 60.03
CA LYS A 367 13.50 59.27 60.82
C LYS A 367 11.96 59.36 60.90
N ASP A 368 11.31 59.63 62.03
CA ASP A 368 11.72 60.13 63.35
C ASP A 368 10.52 59.95 64.33
N LYS A 369 10.84 59.75 65.62
CA LYS A 369 10.05 59.99 66.85
C LYS A 369 8.83 59.12 67.20
#